data_AF-A0A814QGE0-F1
#
_entry.id   AF-A0A814QGE0-F1
#
_cell.length_a   1.000
_cell.length_b   1.000
_cell.length_c   1.000
_cell.angle_alpha   90.00
_cell.angle_beta   90.00
_cell.angle_gamma   90.00
#
_symmetry.space_group_name_H-M   'P 1'
#
loop_
_entity.id
_entity.type
_entity.pdbx_description
1 polymer ?
#
loop_
_entity_poly.entity_id
_entity_poly.type
_entity_poly.pdbx_seq_one_letter_code
_entity_poly.pdbx_strand_id
1 'polypeptide(L)'
;MTFIVGVLGLCAIVLSSPYDIPTHVPNALMLLCEHLNDPDLIQKSIKQCLSEFRRTHHDSWHEHRERFTQDQLVILADALVSHNYYI
;
A
#
# COMPACT_ATOMS: atom_id res chain seq x y z
N MET A 1 -12.75 16.50 -4.56
CA MET A 1 -13.50 15.47 -3.80
C MET A 1 -13.44 14.07 -4.45
N THR A 2 -13.27 13.95 -5.78
CA THR A 2 -13.20 12.67 -6.51
C THR A 2 -11.87 11.89 -6.39
N PHE A 3 -10.79 12.49 -5.89
CA PHE A 3 -9.49 11.82 -5.82
C PHE A 3 -9.41 10.76 -4.69
N ILE A 4 -9.98 11.08 -3.52
CA ILE A 4 -10.00 10.20 -2.34
C ILE A 4 -10.74 8.88 -2.62
N VAL A 5 -11.83 8.92 -3.40
CA VAL A 5 -12.60 7.72 -3.72
C VAL A 5 -11.83 6.76 -4.63
N GLY A 6 -10.93 7.27 -5.49
CA GLY A 6 -10.04 6.44 -6.30
C GLY A 6 -9.00 5.71 -5.45
N VAL A 7 -8.36 6.42 -4.52
CA VAL A 7 -7.39 5.86 -3.56
C VAL A 7 -8.03 4.78 -2.69
N LEU A 8 -9.22 5.06 -2.14
CA LEU A 8 -9.97 4.10 -1.35
C LEU A 8 -10.40 2.88 -2.17
N GLY A 9 -10.78 3.07 -3.44
CA GLY A 9 -11.11 1.97 -4.35
C GLY A 9 -9.91 1.07 -4.64
N LEU A 10 -8.74 1.66 -4.92
CA LEU A 10 -7.48 0.91 -5.08
C LEU A 10 -7.15 0.11 -3.83
N CYS A 11 -7.30 0.73 -2.66
CA CYS A 11 -7.12 0.07 -1.38
C CYS A 11 -8.09 -1.09 -1.16
N ALA A 12 -9.36 -0.92 -1.48
CA ALA A 12 -10.34 -1.99 -1.40
C ALA A 12 -10.01 -3.15 -2.35
N ILE A 13 -9.48 -2.87 -3.55
CA ILE A 13 -9.04 -3.90 -4.50
C ILE A 13 -7.86 -4.70 -3.92
N VAL A 14 -6.84 -4.00 -3.40
CA VAL A 14 -5.67 -4.64 -2.77
C VAL A 14 -6.08 -5.50 -1.56
N LEU A 15 -7.04 -5.02 -0.76
CA LEU A 15 -7.58 -5.75 0.39
C LEU A 15 -8.60 -6.85 0.03
N SER A 16 -9.14 -6.83 -1.18
CA SER A 16 -10.10 -7.84 -1.67
C SER A 16 -9.44 -9.20 -1.95
N SER A 17 -8.11 -9.24 -2.03
CA SER A 17 -7.32 -10.46 -2.30
C SER A 17 -6.33 -10.72 -1.16
N PRO A 18 -6.78 -11.15 0.03
CA PRO A 18 -5.94 -11.25 1.24
C PRO A 18 -4.84 -12.33 1.19
N TYR A 19 -4.81 -13.18 0.16
CA TYR A 19 -3.88 -14.30 0.02
C TYR A 19 -3.25 -14.41 -1.38
N ASP A 20 -3.51 -13.43 -2.25
CA ASP A 20 -2.97 -13.44 -3.61
C ASP A 20 -2.58 -12.03 -4.02
N ILE A 21 -1.45 -11.93 -4.73
CA ILE A 21 -0.96 -10.67 -5.27
C ILE A 21 -1.03 -10.76 -6.79
N PRO A 22 -2.19 -10.42 -7.37
CA PRO A 22 -2.30 -10.30 -8.81
C PRO A 22 -1.42 -9.15 -9.31
N THR A 23 -1.02 -9.22 -10.58
CA THR A 23 -0.03 -8.31 -11.20
C THR A 23 -0.37 -6.82 -11.15
N HIS A 24 -1.62 -6.45 -10.88
CA HIS A 24 -2.05 -5.05 -10.72
C HIS A 24 -1.85 -4.51 -9.30
N VAL A 25 -1.74 -5.36 -8.27
CA VAL A 25 -1.58 -4.95 -6.86
C VAL A 25 -0.26 -4.20 -6.62
N PRO A 26 0.90 -4.66 -7.12
CA PRO A 26 2.15 -3.91 -6.98
C PRO A 26 2.05 -2.49 -7.54
N ASN A 27 1.54 -2.33 -8.77
CA ASN A 27 1.37 -1.02 -9.37
C ASN A 27 0.37 -0.13 -8.61
N ALA A 28 -0.72 -0.70 -8.09
CA ALA A 28 -1.67 0.03 -7.26
C ALA A 28 -0.99 0.53 -5.97
N LEU A 29 -0.20 -0.31 -5.30
CA LEU A 29 0.56 0.08 -4.11
C LEU A 29 1.58 1.18 -4.40
N MET A 30 2.24 1.15 -5.55
CA MET A 30 3.16 2.21 -5.96
C MET A 30 2.47 3.56 -6.12
N LEU A 31 1.34 3.58 -6.82
CA LEU A 31 0.49 4.78 -6.95
C LEU A 31 0.06 5.30 -5.57
N LEU A 32 -0.37 4.41 -4.67
CA LEU A 32 -0.70 4.79 -3.30
C LEU A 32 0.51 5.40 -2.58
N CYS A 33 1.71 4.85 -2.75
CA CYS A 33 2.93 5.37 -2.13
C CYS A 33 3.34 6.75 -2.67
N GLU A 34 3.13 7.03 -3.95
CA GLU A 34 3.37 8.37 -4.52
C GLU A 34 2.47 9.44 -3.87
N HIS A 35 1.24 9.06 -3.54
CA HIS A 35 0.25 9.92 -2.88
C HIS A 35 0.37 9.96 -1.34
N LEU A 36 1.44 9.42 -0.75
CA LEU A 36 1.71 9.57 0.68
C LEU A 36 2.21 10.98 1.06
N ASN A 37 2.75 11.73 0.08
CA ASN A 37 3.17 13.12 0.26
C ASN A 37 2.02 14.13 0.09
N ASP A 38 0.82 13.66 -0.28
CA ASP A 38 -0.38 14.47 -0.43
C ASP A 38 -1.01 14.84 0.93
N PRO A 39 -2.00 15.78 0.96
CA PRO A 39 -2.63 16.24 2.19
C PRO A 39 -3.17 15.13 3.11
N ASP A 40 -3.11 15.42 4.42
CA ASP A 40 -3.35 14.56 5.59
C ASP A 40 -4.57 13.61 5.48
N LEU A 41 -5.64 14.05 4.80
CA LEU A 41 -6.88 13.30 4.59
C LEU A 41 -6.68 12.04 3.73
N ILE A 42 -5.87 12.12 2.67
CA ILE A 42 -5.57 11.01 1.77
C ILE A 42 -4.55 10.07 2.44
N GLN A 43 -3.56 10.67 3.10
CA GLN A 43 -2.50 9.95 3.79
C GLN A 43 -3.05 8.99 4.86
N LYS A 44 -4.05 9.41 5.65
CA LYS A 44 -4.70 8.56 6.67
C LYS A 44 -5.35 7.32 6.06
N SER A 45 -6.04 7.46 4.94
CA SER A 45 -6.67 6.33 4.24
C SER A 45 -5.64 5.34 3.68
N ILE A 46 -4.56 5.85 3.07
CA ILE A 46 -3.47 5.02 2.56
C ILE A 46 -2.79 4.27 3.69
N LYS A 47 -2.52 4.94 4.83
CA LYS A 47 -1.95 4.33 6.04
C LYS A 47 -2.78 3.16 6.55
N GLN A 48 -4.10 3.35 6.68
CA GLN A 48 -5.00 2.28 7.13
C GLN A 48 -4.96 1.09 6.16
N CYS A 49 -5.00 1.37 4.87
CA CYS A 49 -4.92 0.37 3.80
C CYS A 49 -3.60 -0.41 3.80
N LEU A 50 -2.45 0.25 3.88
CA LEU A 50 -1.14 -0.38 3.97
C LEU A 50 -1.00 -1.24 5.25
N SER A 51 -1.57 -0.78 6.37
CA SER A 51 -1.59 -1.54 7.62
C SER A 51 -2.41 -2.83 7.50
N GLU A 52 -3.61 -2.76 6.92
CA GLU A 52 -4.45 -3.94 6.69
C GLU A 52 -3.85 -4.89 5.65
N PHE A 53 -3.23 -4.35 4.58
CA PHE A 53 -2.52 -5.14 3.59
C PHE A 53 -1.35 -5.91 4.25
N ARG A 54 -0.53 -5.20 5.03
CA ARG A 54 0.57 -5.83 5.78
C ARG A 54 0.05 -6.92 6.72
N ARG A 55 -1.08 -6.69 7.41
CA ARG A 55 -1.68 -7.66 8.34
C ARG A 55 -2.16 -8.93 7.64
N THR A 56 -2.80 -8.79 6.50
CA THR A 56 -3.35 -9.93 5.73
C THR A 56 -2.27 -10.72 5.00
N HIS A 57 -1.26 -10.04 4.48
CA HIS A 57 -0.19 -10.65 3.68
C HIS A 57 1.07 -10.99 4.50
N HIS A 58 1.05 -10.79 5.83
CA HIS A 58 2.19 -11.03 6.71
C HIS A 58 2.66 -12.49 6.68
N ASP A 59 1.72 -13.43 6.81
CA ASP A 59 2.03 -14.86 6.90
C ASP A 59 2.62 -15.42 5.59
N SER A 60 2.20 -14.88 4.44
CA SER A 60 2.67 -15.28 3.11
C SER A 60 3.62 -14.25 2.47
N TRP A 61 4.18 -13.34 3.26
CA TRP A 61 4.97 -12.22 2.73
C TRP A 61 6.21 -12.68 1.94
N HIS A 62 6.80 -13.81 2.31
CA HIS A 62 7.97 -14.36 1.63
C HIS A 62 7.69 -14.78 0.18
N GLU A 63 6.48 -15.26 -0.12
CA GLU A 63 6.07 -15.59 -1.49
C GLU A 63 5.58 -14.32 -2.22
N HIS A 64 4.81 -13.50 -1.51
CA HIS A 64 4.26 -12.27 -2.05
C HIS A 64 5.31 -11.26 -2.49
N ARG A 65 6.41 -11.11 -1.74
CA ARG A 65 7.54 -10.23 -2.11
C ARG A 65 8.18 -10.58 -3.44
N GLU A 66 8.06 -11.83 -3.92
CA GLU A 66 8.60 -12.25 -5.22
C GLU A 66 7.80 -11.66 -6.39
N ARG A 67 6.57 -11.19 -6.14
CA ARG A 67 5.73 -10.49 -7.12
C ARG A 67 6.11 -9.01 -7.27
N PHE A 68 6.94 -8.48 -6.38
CA PHE A 68 7.40 -7.09 -6.41
C PHE A 68 8.84 -7.01 -6.92
N THR A 69 9.18 -5.88 -7.53
CA THR A 69 10.58 -5.57 -7.85
C THR A 69 11.31 -5.04 -6.61
N GLN A 70 12.64 -5.08 -6.64
CA GLN A 70 13.48 -4.59 -5.55
C GLN A 70 13.17 -3.12 -5.21
N ASP A 71 13.00 -2.26 -6.22
CA ASP A 71 12.64 -0.85 -6.04
C ASP A 71 11.27 -0.67 -5.39
N GLN A 72 10.28 -1.47 -5.79
CA GLN A 72 8.93 -1.41 -5.21
C GLN A 72 8.95 -1.80 -3.73
N LEU A 73 9.71 -2.85 -3.37
CA LEU A 73 9.87 -3.26 -1.98
C LEU A 73 10.54 -2.17 -1.13
N VAL A 74 11.53 -1.47 -1.69
CA VAL A 74 12.20 -0.36 -1.01
C VAL A 74 11.22 0.79 -0.75
N ILE A 75 10.44 1.18 -1.76
CA ILE A 75 9.45 2.27 -1.62
C ILE A 75 8.35 1.88 -0.63
N LEU A 76 7.91 0.62 -0.65
CA LEU A 76 6.89 0.12 0.27
C LEU A 76 7.43 0.06 1.71
N ALA A 77 8.69 -0.34 1.90
CA ALA A 77 9.34 -0.30 3.21
C ALA A 77 9.53 1.14 3.70
N ASP A 78 9.96 2.06 2.83
CA ASP A 78 10.10 3.49 3.14
C ASP A 78 8.75 4.11 3.51
N ALA A 79 7.70 3.82 2.73
CA ALA A 79 6.33 4.21 3.04
C ALA A 79 5.85 3.68 4.41
N LEU A 80 6.26 2.48 4.82
CA LEU A 80 5.91 1.93 6.13
C LEU A 80 6.78 2.51 7.27
N VAL A 81 8.02 2.91 6.99
CA VAL A 81 8.99 3.42 7.97
C VAL A 81 8.90 4.93 8.17
N SER A 82 8.83 5.71 7.09
CA SER A 82 8.82 7.18 7.09
C SER A 82 7.61 7.78 7.83
N HIS A 83 6.57 6.99 8.08
CA HIS A 83 5.39 7.42 8.82
C HIS A 83 5.46 7.20 10.34
N ASN A 84 6.60 6.73 10.88
CA ASN A 84 6.86 6.71 12.33
C ASN A 84 7.65 7.92 12.85
N TYR A 85 8.05 8.88 11.99
CA TYR A 85 9.02 9.93 12.38
C TYR A 85 8.49 11.37 12.50
N TYR A 86 7.20 11.61 12.30
CA TYR A 86 6.61 12.92 12.65
C TYR A 86 5.94 12.83 14.04
N ILE A 87 6.77 13.00 15.07
CA ILE A 87 6.37 13.39 16.43
C ILE A 87 6.32 14.91 16.57
#